data_AF-A0A973EVR7-F1
#
_entry.id   AF-A0A973EVR7-F1
#
_cell.length_a   1.000
_cell.length_b   1.000
_cell.length_c   1.000
_cell.angle_alpha   90.00
_cell.angle_beta   90.00
_cell.angle_gamma   90.00
#
_symmetry.space_group_name_H-M   'P 1'
#
loop_
_entity.id
_entity.type
_entity.pdbx_description
1 polymer ?
#
loop_
_entity_poly.entity_id
_entity_poly.type
_entity_poly.pdbx_seq_one_letter_code
_entity_poly.pdbx_strand_id
1 'polypeptide(L)'
;NYTLQSQLPANATVRILAEEGRQYLVYINNWHPGKKQREEQIVSPSDFKLPINLPSGNYTCNWIEPTSGLRTKTIIKNHKGGEYIFYPSGITQDLALMIKKD
;
A
#
# COMPACT_ATOMS: atom_id res chain seq x y z
N ASN A 1 7.86 -8.55 13.66
CA ASN A 1 8.73 -7.92 12.64
C ASN A 1 8.15 -8.19 11.27
N TYR A 2 7.32 -7.29 10.76
CA TYR A 2 6.68 -7.39 9.44
C TYR A 2 7.63 -6.87 8.36
N THR A 3 8.79 -7.50 8.22
CA THR A 3 9.76 -7.17 7.17
C THR A 3 9.53 -8.12 6.00
N LEU A 4 8.47 -7.87 5.23
CA LEU A 4 8.30 -8.47 3.91
C LEU A 4 8.97 -7.54 2.90
N GLN A 5 9.89 -8.11 2.11
CA GLN A 5 10.64 -7.43 1.05
C GLN A 5 9.65 -6.89 0.01
N SER A 6 9.17 -5.67 0.23
CA SER A 6 8.36 -4.98 -0.76
C SER A 6 9.27 -4.56 -1.92
N GLN A 7 8.79 -4.80 -3.14
CA GLN A 7 9.42 -4.26 -4.35
C GLN A 7 8.95 -2.81 -4.46
N LEU A 8 9.67 -1.91 -3.79
CA LEU A 8 9.39 -0.48 -3.76
C LEU A 8 10.26 0.26 -4.78
N PRO A 9 9.79 1.39 -5.36
CA PRO A 9 10.64 2.34 -6.06
C PRO A 9 11.87 2.69 -5.22
N ALA A 10 12.98 2.99 -5.89
CA ALA A 10 14.19 3.42 -5.20
C ALA A 10 13.89 4.63 -4.30
N ASN A 11 14.19 4.49 -3.01
CA ASN A 11 13.96 5.48 -1.92
C ASN A 11 12.52 5.62 -1.40
N ALA A 12 11.57 4.82 -1.89
CA ALA A 12 10.26 4.77 -1.25
C ALA A 12 10.35 4.06 0.12
N THR A 13 9.60 4.57 1.10
CA THR A 13 9.51 3.95 2.43
C THR A 13 8.08 3.56 2.72
N VAL A 14 7.92 2.41 3.40
CA VAL A 14 6.61 1.91 3.83
C VAL A 14 6.55 1.87 5.34
N ARG A 15 5.46 2.40 5.89
CA ARG A 15 5.13 2.34 7.31
C ARG A 15 3.78 1.67 7.48
N ILE A 16 3.69 0.74 8.42
CA ILE A 16 2.45 0.02 8.71
C ILE A 16 2.10 0.24 10.19
N LEU A 17 0.88 0.72 10.43
CA LEU A 17 0.22 0.68 11.73
C LEU A 17 -0.84 -0.41 11.68
N ALA A 18 -0.78 -1.34 12.62
CA ALA A 18 -1.66 -2.50 12.64
C ALA A 18 -2.36 -2.61 14.00
N GLU A 19 -3.69 -2.72 13.96
CA GLU A 19 -4.50 -3.31 15.01
C GLU A 19 -4.94 -4.68 14.51
N GLU A 20 -4.18 -5.71 14.88
CA GLU A 20 -4.31 -7.04 14.32
C GLU A 20 -5.75 -7.58 14.46
N GLY A 21 -6.23 -8.19 13.37
CA GLY A 21 -7.59 -8.70 13.29
C GLY A 21 -8.68 -7.63 13.14
N ARG A 22 -8.36 -6.34 13.09
CA ARG A 22 -9.35 -5.26 12.98
C ARG A 22 -9.06 -4.28 11.84
N GLN A 23 -7.95 -3.55 11.92
CA GLN A 23 -7.64 -2.50 10.96
C GLN A 23 -6.14 -2.31 10.77
N TYR A 24 -5.77 -1.91 9.57
CA TYR A 24 -4.39 -1.67 9.18
C TYR A 24 -4.33 -0.38 8.37
N LEU A 25 -3.35 0.46 8.68
CA LEU A 25 -3.01 1.64 7.89
C LEU A 25 -1.61 1.44 7.35
N VAL A 26 -1.48 1.43 6.03
CA VAL A 26 -0.18 1.46 5.36
C VAL A 26 0.01 2.82 4.74
N TYR A 27 1.17 3.42 4.98
CA TYR A 27 1.57 4.67 4.35
C TYR A 27 2.86 4.42 3.56
N ILE A 28 2.80 4.78 2.28
CA ILE A 28 3.90 4.71 1.33
C ILE A 28 4.33 6.14 1.08
N ASN A 29 5.53 6.48 1.53
CA ASN A 29 6.16 7.74 1.24
C ASN A 29 7.05 7.57 0.01
N ASN A 30 6.76 8.33 -1.04
CA ASN A 30 7.44 8.25 -2.33
C ASN A 30 8.44 9.41 -2.52
N TRP A 31 9.12 9.81 -1.44
CA TRP A 31 10.03 10.96 -1.45
C TRP A 31 11.37 10.63 -2.13
N HIS A 32 11.78 11.49 -3.08
CA HIS A 32 13.10 11.46 -3.71
C HIS A 32 13.97 12.61 -3.19
N PRO A 33 14.94 12.38 -2.28
CA PRO A 33 15.89 13.40 -1.87
C PRO A 33 17.01 13.49 -2.92
N GLY A 34 16.84 14.35 -3.93
CA GLY A 34 17.90 14.63 -4.90
C GLY A 34 17.47 15.70 -5.89
N LYS A 35 18.19 16.84 -5.92
CA LYS A 35 18.01 17.92 -6.88
C LYS A 35 18.45 17.50 -8.29
N LYS A 36 17.69 16.63 -8.93
CA LYS A 36 17.45 16.64 -10.36
C LYS A 36 15.98 16.28 -10.49
N GLN A 37 15.31 17.05 -11.34
CA GLN A 37 13.93 16.92 -11.81
C GLN A 37 13.28 15.60 -11.41
N ARG A 38 12.06 15.70 -10.86
CA ARG A 38 11.10 14.60 -10.70
C ARG A 38 10.96 13.90 -12.05
N GLU A 39 11.94 13.07 -12.43
CA GLU A 39 11.77 12.07 -13.46
C GLU A 39 10.67 11.24 -12.86
N GLU A 40 9.47 11.40 -13.39
CA GLU A 40 8.37 10.51 -13.15
C GLU A 40 8.92 9.14 -13.55
N GLN A 41 9.57 8.44 -12.61
CA GLN A 41 9.68 7.01 -12.69
C GLN A 41 8.24 6.57 -12.56
N ILE A 42 7.60 6.47 -13.72
CA ILE A 42 6.39 5.70 -13.91
C ILE A 42 6.85 4.26 -13.65
N VAL A 43 6.99 3.92 -12.37
CA VAL A 43 7.06 2.54 -11.96
C VAL A 43 5.75 1.96 -12.44
N SER A 44 5.84 1.04 -13.40
CA SER A 44 4.65 0.44 -13.97
C SER A 44 3.82 -0.12 -12.80
N PRO A 45 2.48 0.01 -12.82
CA PRO A 45 1.64 -0.53 -11.74
C PRO A 45 1.91 -2.02 -11.45
N SER A 46 2.49 -2.75 -12.41
CA SER A 46 2.90 -4.14 -12.31
C SER A 46 4.17 -4.42 -11.48
N ASP A 47 5.02 -3.42 -11.24
CA ASP A 47 6.31 -3.63 -10.56
C ASP A 47 6.25 -3.36 -9.05
N PHE A 48 5.20 -2.69 -8.56
CA PHE A 48 5.02 -2.47 -7.13
C PHE A 48 4.11 -3.53 -6.49
N LYS A 49 4.69 -4.30 -5.57
CA LYS A 49 3.98 -5.31 -4.78
C LYS A 49 4.09 -4.98 -3.31
N LEU A 50 2.93 -4.84 -2.67
CA LEU A 50 2.81 -4.64 -1.22
C LEU A 50 2.20 -5.90 -0.57
N PRO A 51 3.03 -6.88 -0.19
CA PRO A 51 2.57 -8.03 0.57
C PRO A 51 2.22 -7.64 2.01
N ILE A 52 1.04 -8.03 2.47
CA ILE A 52 0.57 -7.82 3.84
C ILE A 52 -0.01 -9.12 4.38
N ASN A 53 0.44 -9.54 5.56
CA ASN A 53 -0.18 -10.65 6.26
C ASN A 53 -1.49 -10.19 6.90
N LEU A 54 -2.60 -10.79 6.48
CA LEU A 54 -3.93 -10.55 7.02
C LEU A 54 -4.45 -11.85 7.65
N PRO A 55 -5.17 -11.79 8.78
CA PRO A 55 -5.94 -12.92 9.28
C PRO A 55 -7.03 -13.37 8.29
N SER A 56 -7.70 -14.48 8.56
CA SER A 56 -8.88 -14.84 7.77
C SER A 56 -10.01 -13.83 7.96
N GLY A 57 -10.77 -13.56 6.91
CA GLY A 57 -11.89 -12.62 6.97
C GLY A 57 -12.29 -11.97 5.66
N ASN A 58 -13.24 -11.05 5.78
CA ASN A 58 -13.63 -10.12 4.72
C ASN A 58 -13.04 -8.74 5.04
N TYR A 59 -12.64 -8.02 4.02
CA TYR A 59 -11.97 -6.73 4.19
C TYR A 59 -12.47 -5.70 3.18
N THR A 60 -12.73 -4.51 3.69
CA THR A 60 -12.84 -3.30 2.89
C THR A 60 -11.50 -2.59 2.88
N CYS A 61 -10.93 -2.42 1.68
CA CYS A 61 -9.65 -1.77 1.46
C CYS A 61 -9.86 -0.46 0.69
N ASN A 62 -9.23 0.63 1.13
CA ASN A 62 -9.28 1.91 0.42
C ASN A 62 -7.85 2.42 0.21
N TRP A 63 -7.46 2.53 -1.05
CA TRP A 63 -6.34 3.37 -1.43
C TRP A 63 -6.75 4.83 -1.34
N ILE A 64 -5.85 5.66 -0.81
CA ILE A 64 -6.08 7.08 -0.57
C ILE A 64 -4.86 7.83 -1.09
N GLU A 65 -5.10 8.75 -2.02
CA GLU A 65 -4.12 9.76 -2.41
C GLU A 65 -4.18 10.93 -1.41
N PRO A 66 -3.15 11.16 -0.58
CA PRO A 66 -3.24 12.13 0.50
C PRO A 66 -3.41 13.58 0.02
N THR A 67 -2.85 13.91 -1.16
CA THR A 67 -2.89 15.27 -1.71
C THR A 67 -4.24 15.61 -2.34
N SER A 68 -4.83 14.69 -3.11
CA SER A 68 -6.12 14.90 -3.79
C SER A 68 -7.32 14.47 -2.95
N GLY A 69 -7.10 13.62 -1.94
CA GLY A 69 -8.17 12.95 -1.19
C GLY A 69 -8.89 11.86 -1.98
N LEU A 70 -8.45 11.55 -3.21
CA LEU A 70 -9.05 10.52 -4.05
C LEU A 70 -8.98 9.16 -3.35
N ARG A 71 -10.07 8.39 -3.45
CA ARG A 71 -10.18 7.07 -2.84
C ARG A 71 -10.59 6.02 -3.84
N THR A 72 -9.85 4.92 -3.88
CA THR A 72 -10.17 3.74 -4.69
C THR A 72 -10.42 2.55 -3.77
N LYS A 73 -11.65 2.04 -3.81
CA LYS A 73 -12.10 0.93 -2.96
C LYS A 73 -11.82 -0.42 -3.61
N THR A 74 -11.36 -1.38 -2.82
CA THR A 74 -11.23 -2.80 -3.16
C THR A 74 -11.87 -3.63 -2.06
N ILE A 75 -12.56 -4.72 -2.41
CA ILE A 75 -13.18 -5.64 -1.45
C ILE A 75 -12.50 -6.98 -1.55
N ILE A 76 -12.07 -7.52 -0.41
CA ILE A 76 -11.55 -8.88 -0.29
C ILE A 76 -12.61 -9.71 0.43
N LYS A 77 -12.99 -10.84 -0.17
CA LYS A 77 -13.99 -11.75 0.41
C LYS A 77 -13.37 -13.12 0.68
N ASN A 78 -13.76 -13.73 1.79
CA ASN A 78 -13.39 -15.08 2.19
C ASN A 78 -11.86 -15.31 2.20
N HIS A 79 -11.08 -14.30 2.62
CA HIS A 79 -9.62 -14.45 2.74
C HIS A 79 -9.32 -15.56 3.74
N LYS A 80 -8.45 -16.49 3.36
CA LYS A 80 -8.11 -17.66 4.18
C LYS A 80 -7.11 -17.33 5.29
N GLY A 81 -6.57 -16.12 5.28
CA GLY A 81 -5.48 -15.71 6.14
C GLY A 81 -4.13 -15.95 5.50
N GLY A 82 -3.10 -15.26 5.99
CA GLY A 82 -1.77 -15.22 5.39
C GLY A 82 -1.60 -14.02 4.47
N GLU A 83 -0.66 -14.13 3.55
CA GLU A 83 -0.25 -13.02 2.67
C GLU A 83 -1.36 -12.64 1.68
N TYR A 84 -1.61 -11.34 1.56
CA TYR A 84 -2.36 -10.74 0.47
C TYR A 84 -1.49 -9.68 -0.21
N ILE A 85 -1.36 -9.76 -1.54
CA ILE A 85 -0.54 -8.83 -2.32
C ILE A 85 -1.44 -7.71 -2.84
N PHE A 86 -1.13 -6.49 -2.42
CA PHE A 86 -1.77 -5.28 -2.91
C PHE A 86 -0.99 -4.67 -4.07
N TYR A 87 -1.72 -4.24 -5.10
CA TYR A 87 -1.21 -3.57 -6.29
C TYR A 87 -1.81 -2.16 -6.36
N PRO A 88 -1.03 -1.10 -6.13
CA PRO A 88 -1.48 0.26 -6.37
C PRO A 88 -1.55 0.51 -7.87
N SER A 89 -2.49 1.36 -8.29
CA SER A 89 -2.68 1.74 -9.69
C SER A 89 -1.57 2.64 -10.26
N GLY A 90 -0.49 2.87 -9.50
CA GLY A 90 0.64 3.75 -9.80
C GLY A 90 1.04 4.55 -8.56
N ILE A 91 2.32 4.98 -8.49
CA ILE A 91 2.85 5.79 -7.39
C ILE A 91 3.59 6.99 -7.97
N THR A 92 2.88 8.10 -8.19
CA THR A 92 3.47 9.40 -8.59
C THR A 92 3.66 10.36 -7.42
N GLN A 93 3.09 10.00 -6.27
CA GLN A 93 3.06 10.74 -5.02
C GLN A 93 2.89 9.76 -3.85
N ASP A 94 2.84 10.29 -2.63
CA ASP A 94 2.54 9.47 -1.45
C ASP A 94 1.19 8.77 -1.58
N LEU A 95 1.06 7.61 -0.93
CA LEU A 95 -0.15 6.80 -0.99
C LEU A 95 -0.43 6.19 0.37
N ALA A 96 -1.71 6.14 0.76
CA ALA A 96 -2.13 5.41 1.95
C ALA A 96 -3.10 4.28 1.57
N LEU A 97 -3.02 3.16 2.29
CA LEU A 97 -3.95 2.05 2.21
C LEU A 97 -4.58 1.85 3.59
N MET A 98 -5.89 2.00 3.65
CA MET A 98 -6.68 1.67 4.83
C MET A 98 -7.38 0.33 4.61
N ILE A 99 -7.07 -0.65 5.44
CA ILE A 99 -7.66 -1.99 5.43
C ILE A 99 -8.51 -2.11 6.68
N LYS A 100 -9.79 -2.42 6.52
CA LYS A 100 -10.71 -2.66 7.63
C LYS A 100 -11.34 -4.03 7.47
N LYS A 101 -11.26 -4.86 8.51
CA LYS A 101 -12.01 -6.11 8.57
C LYS A 101 -13.50 -5.79 8.75
N ASP A 102 -14.34 -6.44 7.95
CA ASP A 102 -15.80 -6.34 8.07
C ASP A 102 -16.32 -7.17 9.26
#